data_AF-A0A3D4X817-F1
#
_entry.id   AF-A0A3D4X817-F1
#
_cell.length_a   1.000
_cell.length_b   1.000
_cell.length_c   1.000
_cell.angle_alpha   90.00
_cell.angle_beta   90.00
_cell.angle_gamma   90.00
#
_symmetry.space_group_name_H-M   'P 1'
#
loop_
_entity.id
_entity.type
_entity.pdbx_description
1 polymer ?
#
loop_
_entity_poly.entity_id
_entity_poly.type
_entity_poly.pdbx_seq_one_letter_code
_entity_poly.pdbx_strand_id
1 'polypeptide(L)'
;MTGKRKGSVGRYLTAVCVAACWLLVWPVGIWKDEKISRTAADYSQNTGPIGEVAAIQEFIPQYDDIKSIGVDIGKLDGQANQGTLYLHFFDENLVEFAKVPQDISQMRDGELTDIPVDMKLEAGKRYYLSIQCEDYGEMPPILHYRSLSGNGPSENLHFYYGPVVIEDASANIRYIYKIPLNPVQILFYDSLILLLGVIAYSLLGKNGRGSEERESFGKNR
;
A
#
# COMPACT_ATOMS: atom_id res chain seq x y z
N MET A 1 15.34 -16.38 52.66
CA MET A 1 16.17 -15.53 51.77
C MET A 1 15.58 -15.56 50.36
N THR A 2 14.62 -14.70 50.01
CA THR A 2 14.11 -14.59 48.61
C THR A 2 13.28 -13.31 48.49
N GLY A 3 13.94 -12.17 48.25
CA GLY A 3 13.25 -10.87 48.19
C GLY A 3 13.71 -9.94 47.06
N LYS A 4 14.50 -10.41 46.08
CA LYS A 4 15.15 -9.54 45.07
C LYS A 4 14.73 -9.73 43.60
N ARG A 5 13.69 -10.51 43.30
CA ARG A 5 13.42 -10.92 41.89
C ARG A 5 12.43 -10.07 41.09
N LYS A 6 11.55 -9.27 41.71
CA LYS A 6 10.49 -8.56 40.94
C LYS A 6 11.00 -7.40 40.08
N GLY A 7 12.04 -6.69 40.52
CA GLY A 7 12.58 -5.53 39.79
C GLY A 7 13.43 -5.87 38.55
N SER A 8 14.04 -7.06 38.49
CA SER A 8 14.90 -7.43 37.34
C SER A 8 14.10 -8.00 36.18
N VAL A 9 13.03 -8.78 36.44
CA VAL A 9 12.21 -9.40 35.40
C VAL A 9 11.57 -8.36 34.47
N GLY A 10 11.04 -7.26 35.02
CA GLY A 10 10.46 -6.18 34.22
C GLY A 10 11.48 -5.51 33.29
N ARG A 11 12.73 -5.34 33.75
CA ARG A 11 13.81 -4.74 32.96
C ARG A 11 14.27 -5.65 31.82
N TYR A 12 14.37 -6.95 32.07
CA TYR A 12 14.69 -7.93 31.02
C TYR A 12 13.59 -8.00 29.97
N LEU A 13 12.32 -7.97 30.38
CA LEU A 13 11.19 -7.91 29.45
C LEU A 13 11.24 -6.66 28.58
N THR A 14 11.51 -5.48 29.14
CA THR A 14 11.66 -4.25 28.35
C THR A 14 12.79 -4.38 27.33
N ALA A 15 13.95 -4.91 27.72
CA ALA A 15 15.08 -5.11 26.80
C ALA A 15 14.73 -6.06 25.64
N VAL A 16 14.02 -7.16 25.94
CA VAL A 16 13.53 -8.11 24.93
C VAL A 16 12.54 -7.42 23.98
N CYS A 17 11.60 -6.61 24.49
CA CYS A 17 10.67 -5.86 23.65
C CYS A 17 11.37 -4.85 22.74
N VAL A 18 12.35 -4.11 23.26
CA VAL A 18 13.16 -3.17 22.46
C VAL A 18 13.90 -3.89 21.34
N ALA A 19 14.56 -5.01 21.64
CA ALA A 19 15.24 -5.81 20.65
C ALA A 19 14.27 -6.40 19.60
N ALA A 20 13.09 -6.85 20.02
CA ALA A 20 12.05 -7.31 19.10
C ALA A 20 11.58 -6.19 18.18
N CYS A 21 11.32 -4.98 18.70
CA CYS A 21 10.94 -3.82 17.90
C CYS A 21 12.02 -3.44 16.89
N TRP A 22 13.30 -3.48 17.25
CA TRP A 22 14.39 -3.27 16.29
C TRP A 22 14.38 -4.32 15.20
N LEU A 23 14.22 -5.61 15.54
CA LEU A 23 14.15 -6.67 14.52
C LEU A 23 13.00 -6.45 13.52
N LEU A 24 11.87 -5.91 13.96
CA LEU A 24 10.72 -5.58 13.09
C LEU A 24 11.02 -4.45 12.10
N VAL A 25 11.86 -3.48 12.48
CA VAL A 25 12.33 -2.39 11.61
C VAL A 25 13.47 -2.90 10.71
N TRP A 26 14.46 -3.58 11.29
CA TRP A 26 15.61 -4.17 10.61
C TRP A 26 16.14 -5.41 11.38
N PRO A 27 16.35 -6.57 10.74
CA PRO A 27 16.35 -6.81 9.30
C PRO A 27 15.02 -7.33 8.74
N VAL A 28 14.00 -7.58 9.58
CA VAL A 28 12.74 -8.18 9.10
C VAL A 28 11.99 -7.22 8.18
N GLY A 29 12.07 -5.91 8.44
CA GLY A 29 11.54 -4.88 7.54
C GLY A 29 10.03 -4.99 7.32
N ILE A 30 9.27 -5.32 8.38
CA ILE A 30 7.81 -5.39 8.30
C ILE A 30 7.24 -4.01 8.01
N TRP A 31 7.87 -2.96 8.55
CA TRP A 31 7.49 -1.60 8.26
C TRP A 31 8.07 -1.19 6.91
N LYS A 32 7.16 -0.81 6.01
CA LYS A 32 7.46 -0.36 4.66
C LYS A 32 6.93 1.05 4.48
N ASP A 33 7.62 1.84 3.69
CA ASP A 33 7.13 3.14 3.24
C ASP A 33 6.20 2.97 2.03
N GLU A 34 5.39 3.99 1.74
CA GLU A 34 4.50 3.99 0.58
C GLU A 34 4.98 5.00 -0.46
N LYS A 35 5.14 4.54 -1.70
CA LYS A 35 5.45 5.42 -2.82
C LYS A 35 4.31 5.45 -3.82
N ILE A 36 3.85 6.66 -4.12
CA ILE A 36 2.72 6.92 -5.01
C ILE A 36 3.25 7.39 -6.36
N SER A 37 2.85 6.69 -7.42
CA SER A 37 3.09 7.04 -8.82
C SER A 37 1.73 7.34 -9.46
N ARG A 38 1.49 8.55 -9.95
CA ARG A 38 0.15 8.99 -10.42
C ARG A 38 0.22 9.84 -11.67
N THR A 39 -0.88 9.84 -12.41
CA THR A 39 -1.12 10.80 -13.50
C THR A 39 -1.38 12.22 -12.97
N ALA A 40 -0.83 13.25 -13.62
CA ALA A 40 -0.85 14.66 -13.18
C ALA A 40 -1.48 15.65 -14.19
N ALA A 41 -2.05 15.18 -15.31
CA ALA A 41 -2.59 16.07 -16.36
C ALA A 41 -3.92 16.75 -16.00
N ASP A 42 -4.14 17.96 -16.55
CA ASP A 42 -5.33 18.80 -16.32
C ASP A 42 -6.59 18.38 -17.11
N TYR A 43 -6.45 17.53 -18.15
CA TYR A 43 -7.57 17.10 -19.01
C TYR A 43 -7.72 15.58 -19.04
N SER A 44 -8.96 15.10 -18.89
CA SER A 44 -9.33 13.69 -18.96
C SER A 44 -10.10 13.39 -20.25
N GLN A 45 -9.79 12.27 -20.88
CA GLN A 45 -10.50 11.71 -22.02
C GLN A 45 -11.19 10.41 -21.62
N ASN A 46 -12.20 10.01 -22.40
CA ASN A 46 -13.04 8.87 -22.10
C ASN A 46 -12.81 7.77 -23.13
N THR A 47 -12.58 6.55 -22.66
CA THR A 47 -12.70 5.37 -23.51
C THR A 47 -14.16 5.14 -23.90
N GLY A 48 -14.39 4.18 -24.81
CA GLY A 48 -15.72 3.58 -24.92
C GLY A 48 -16.04 2.67 -23.72
N PRO A 49 -17.24 2.08 -23.70
CA PRO A 49 -17.65 1.07 -22.72
C PRO A 49 -16.61 -0.01 -22.42
N ILE A 50 -16.21 -0.17 -21.16
CA ILE A 50 -15.25 -1.21 -20.76
C ILE A 50 -15.90 -2.56 -20.42
N GLY A 51 -17.11 -2.81 -20.90
CA GLY A 51 -17.83 -4.07 -20.70
C GLY A 51 -17.43 -5.15 -21.71
N GLU A 52 -17.70 -4.88 -22.99
CA GLU A 52 -17.39 -5.79 -24.09
C GLU A 52 -15.94 -5.68 -24.56
N VAL A 53 -15.33 -4.51 -24.36
CA VAL A 53 -13.98 -4.20 -24.81
C VAL A 53 -13.14 -3.83 -23.59
N ALA A 54 -12.06 -4.56 -23.35
CA ALA A 54 -11.17 -4.26 -22.25
C ALA A 54 -10.25 -3.07 -22.58
N ALA A 55 -9.98 -2.24 -21.58
CA ALA A 55 -8.94 -1.23 -21.63
C ALA A 55 -7.66 -1.80 -21.00
N ILE A 56 -6.54 -1.80 -21.72
CA ILE A 56 -5.31 -2.45 -21.27
C ILE A 56 -4.21 -1.40 -21.11
N GLN A 57 -3.64 -1.32 -19.91
CA GLN A 57 -2.46 -0.52 -19.62
C GLN A 57 -1.22 -1.42 -19.58
N GLU A 58 -0.27 -1.19 -20.48
CA GLU A 58 1.07 -1.77 -20.39
C GLU A 58 1.93 -0.95 -19.43
N PHE A 59 2.65 -1.61 -18.53
CA PHE A 59 3.52 -0.92 -17.57
C PHE A 59 4.74 -1.75 -17.16
N ILE A 60 5.77 -1.05 -16.68
CA ILE A 60 6.98 -1.60 -16.07
C ILE A 60 7.06 -1.05 -14.64
N PRO A 61 6.80 -1.86 -13.60
CA PRO A 61 6.81 -1.39 -12.22
C PRO A 61 8.22 -0.94 -11.80
N GLN A 62 8.30 0.14 -11.03
CA GLN A 62 9.57 0.59 -10.44
C GLN A 62 9.98 -0.21 -9.20
N TYR A 63 9.02 -0.87 -8.55
CA TYR A 63 9.22 -1.59 -7.29
C TYR A 63 8.49 -2.92 -7.28
N ASP A 64 8.96 -3.83 -6.43
CA ASP A 64 8.54 -5.23 -6.44
C ASP A 64 7.23 -5.52 -5.71
N ASP A 65 6.63 -4.55 -5.02
CA ASP A 65 5.47 -4.77 -4.13
C ASP A 65 4.42 -3.68 -4.35
N ILE A 66 3.36 -4.02 -5.07
CA ILE A 66 2.20 -3.13 -5.29
C ILE A 66 1.16 -3.42 -4.21
N LYS A 67 0.87 -2.42 -3.39
CA LYS A 67 -0.22 -2.45 -2.41
C LYS A 67 -1.58 -2.36 -3.09
N SER A 68 -1.75 -1.33 -3.89
CA SER A 68 -3.03 -1.00 -4.51
C SER A 68 -2.84 -0.25 -5.81
N ILE A 69 -3.83 -0.37 -6.68
CA ILE A 69 -3.92 0.35 -7.94
C ILE A 69 -5.19 1.21 -7.91
N GLY A 70 -4.99 2.51 -7.98
CA GLY A 70 -6.06 3.50 -8.14
C GLY A 70 -6.51 3.56 -9.58
N VAL A 71 -7.80 3.33 -9.83
CA VAL A 71 -8.40 3.41 -11.17
C VAL A 71 -9.55 4.42 -11.15
N ASP A 72 -9.64 5.25 -12.18
CA ASP A 72 -10.70 6.24 -12.36
C ASP A 72 -11.66 5.80 -13.48
N ILE A 73 -12.91 5.54 -13.11
CA ILE A 73 -13.98 5.17 -14.01
C ILE A 73 -15.05 6.26 -14.06
N GLY A 74 -15.63 6.47 -15.24
CA GLY A 74 -16.82 7.27 -15.42
C GLY A 74 -18.07 6.39 -15.30
N LYS A 75 -18.99 6.81 -14.44
CA LYS A 75 -20.26 6.13 -14.16
C LYS A 75 -21.46 6.79 -14.85
N LEU A 76 -21.20 7.73 -15.77
CA LEU A 76 -22.21 8.42 -16.58
C LEU A 76 -23.33 9.03 -15.71
N ASP A 77 -22.95 9.89 -14.77
CA ASP A 77 -23.85 10.53 -13.80
C ASP A 77 -24.59 9.51 -12.90
N GLY A 78 -23.89 8.43 -12.54
CA GLY A 78 -24.40 7.35 -11.67
C GLY A 78 -25.28 6.30 -12.35
N GLN A 79 -25.39 6.32 -13.68
CA GLN A 79 -26.16 5.33 -14.45
C GLN A 79 -25.45 3.96 -14.52
N ALA A 80 -24.12 3.94 -14.54
CA ALA A 80 -23.31 2.72 -14.49
C ALA A 80 -22.87 2.40 -13.06
N ASN A 81 -23.82 2.10 -12.17
CA ASN A 81 -23.60 1.84 -10.74
C ASN A 81 -23.68 0.34 -10.36
N GLN A 82 -23.77 -0.54 -11.35
CA GLN A 82 -23.91 -1.98 -11.18
C GLN A 82 -22.76 -2.70 -11.88
N GLY A 83 -22.32 -3.81 -11.28
CA GLY A 83 -21.34 -4.72 -11.86
C GLY A 83 -20.04 -4.78 -11.07
N THR A 84 -19.13 -5.61 -11.57
CA THR A 84 -17.80 -5.78 -10.99
C THR A 84 -16.75 -5.33 -12.00
N LEU A 85 -15.92 -4.38 -11.59
CA LEU A 85 -14.69 -4.04 -12.29
C LEU A 85 -13.64 -5.08 -11.93
N TYR A 86 -13.06 -5.71 -12.94
CA TYR A 86 -11.97 -6.65 -12.78
C TYR A 86 -10.67 -6.05 -13.29
N LEU A 87 -9.64 -6.15 -12.45
CA LEU A 87 -8.25 -5.90 -12.80
C LEU A 87 -7.59 -7.25 -13.08
N HIS A 88 -7.37 -7.55 -14.36
CA HIS A 88 -6.65 -8.75 -14.79
C HIS A 88 -5.19 -8.40 -15.06
N PHE A 89 -4.29 -9.20 -14.51
CA PHE A 89 -2.85 -8.99 -14.61
C PHE A 89 -2.22 -10.10 -15.45
N PHE A 90 -1.46 -9.69 -16.45
CA PHE A 90 -0.74 -10.57 -17.35
C PHE A 90 0.76 -10.27 -17.29
N ASP A 91 1.57 -11.32 -17.44
CA ASP A 91 3.02 -11.21 -17.55
C ASP A 91 3.45 -10.81 -18.98
N GLU A 92 4.77 -10.74 -19.20
CA GLU A 92 5.37 -10.43 -20.51
C GLU A 92 5.02 -11.45 -21.62
N ASN A 93 4.59 -12.66 -21.24
CA ASN A 93 4.15 -13.72 -22.16
C ASN A 93 2.63 -13.73 -22.36
N LEU A 94 1.92 -12.71 -21.86
CA LEU A 94 0.46 -12.58 -21.89
C LEU A 94 -0.26 -13.71 -21.15
N VAL A 95 0.37 -14.29 -20.12
CA VAL A 95 -0.26 -15.28 -19.24
C VAL A 95 -0.89 -14.55 -18.06
N GLU A 96 -2.20 -14.73 -17.89
CA GLU A 96 -2.93 -14.18 -16.74
C GLU A 96 -2.47 -14.88 -15.45
N PHE A 97 -2.04 -14.11 -14.45
CA PHE A 97 -1.61 -14.65 -13.16
C PHE A 97 -2.43 -14.12 -11.97
N ALA A 98 -3.22 -13.07 -12.15
CA ALA A 98 -4.11 -12.55 -11.12
C ALA A 98 -5.34 -11.85 -11.71
N LYS A 99 -6.48 -11.99 -11.01
CA LYS A 99 -7.75 -11.29 -11.29
C LYS A 99 -8.25 -10.71 -9.98
N VAL A 100 -8.40 -9.38 -9.90
CA VAL A 100 -8.84 -8.68 -8.68
C VAL A 100 -10.19 -8.02 -8.92
N PRO A 101 -11.26 -8.42 -8.20
CA PRO A 101 -12.57 -7.78 -8.30
C PRO A 101 -12.66 -6.48 -7.50
N GLN A 102 -13.40 -5.52 -8.03
CA GLN A 102 -13.87 -4.33 -7.33
C GLN A 102 -15.34 -4.08 -7.69
N ASP A 103 -16.19 -3.96 -6.68
CA ASP A 103 -17.60 -3.60 -6.86
C ASP A 103 -17.71 -2.12 -7.30
N ILE A 104 -18.36 -1.89 -8.44
CA ILE A 104 -18.55 -0.56 -9.02
C ILE A 104 -19.41 0.33 -8.13
N SER A 105 -20.33 -0.24 -7.36
CA SER A 105 -21.19 0.52 -6.45
C SER A 105 -20.40 1.24 -5.35
N GLN A 106 -19.21 0.75 -5.04
CA GLN A 106 -18.30 1.32 -4.04
C GLN A 106 -17.36 2.38 -4.65
N MET A 107 -17.27 2.45 -5.97
CA MET A 107 -16.47 3.44 -6.68
C MET A 107 -17.27 4.73 -6.89
N ARG A 108 -16.58 5.87 -6.80
CA ARG A 108 -17.18 7.18 -7.09
C ARG A 108 -16.97 7.54 -8.54
N ASP A 109 -17.93 8.29 -9.10
CA ASP A 109 -17.88 8.72 -10.50
C ASP A 109 -16.79 9.78 -10.69
N GLY A 110 -15.83 9.53 -11.59
CA GLY A 110 -14.76 10.46 -11.90
C GLY A 110 -13.70 10.65 -10.80
N GLU A 111 -13.62 9.73 -9.84
CA GLU A 111 -12.60 9.72 -8.78
C GLU A 111 -11.75 8.45 -8.83
N LEU A 112 -10.44 8.61 -8.61
CA LEU A 112 -9.52 7.48 -8.42
C LEU A 112 -9.92 6.68 -7.18
N THR A 113 -10.31 5.42 -7.40
CA THR A 113 -10.57 4.47 -6.32
C THR A 113 -9.39 3.50 -6.18
N ASP A 114 -8.74 3.47 -5.01
CA ASP A 114 -7.62 2.57 -4.73
C ASP A 114 -8.11 1.15 -4.47
N ILE A 115 -7.85 0.26 -5.43
CA ILE A 115 -8.22 -1.15 -5.34
C ILE A 115 -7.04 -1.92 -4.73
N PRO A 116 -7.20 -2.60 -3.58
CA PRO A 116 -6.14 -3.37 -2.96
C PRO A 116 -5.82 -4.60 -3.82
N VAL A 117 -4.55 -4.73 -4.22
CA VAL A 117 -4.08 -5.86 -5.03
C VAL A 117 -3.04 -6.70 -4.28
N ASP A 118 -2.28 -6.07 -3.38
CA ASP A 118 -1.25 -6.68 -2.51
C ASP A 118 -0.41 -7.76 -3.22
N MET A 119 0.21 -7.38 -4.34
CA MET A 119 0.92 -8.30 -5.21
C MET A 119 2.41 -7.99 -5.33
N LYS A 120 3.19 -9.05 -5.53
CA LYS A 120 4.62 -8.95 -5.82
C LYS A 120 4.87 -9.08 -7.30
N LEU A 121 5.53 -8.08 -7.88
CA LEU A 121 6.00 -8.07 -9.26
C LEU A 121 7.53 -7.96 -9.27
N GLU A 122 8.17 -8.24 -10.39
CA GLU A 122 9.60 -7.97 -10.54
C GLU A 122 9.79 -6.58 -11.16
N ALA A 123 10.47 -5.67 -10.44
CA ALA A 123 10.78 -4.34 -10.96
C ALA A 123 11.58 -4.44 -12.26
N GLY A 124 11.22 -3.62 -13.24
CA GLY A 124 11.85 -3.62 -14.55
C GLY A 124 11.33 -4.66 -15.54
N LYS A 125 10.48 -5.61 -15.13
CA LYS A 125 9.78 -6.51 -16.06
C LYS A 125 8.52 -5.87 -16.63
N ARG A 126 8.06 -6.35 -17.78
CA ARG A 126 6.87 -5.85 -18.46
C ARG A 126 5.63 -6.61 -18.00
N TYR A 127 4.55 -5.87 -17.75
CA TYR A 127 3.26 -6.40 -17.35
C TYR A 127 2.13 -5.68 -18.09
N TYR A 128 0.96 -6.33 -18.13
CA TYR A 128 -0.26 -5.76 -18.68
C TYR A 128 -1.37 -5.82 -17.64
N LEU A 129 -2.03 -4.68 -17.44
CA LEU A 129 -3.22 -4.56 -16.62
C LEU A 129 -4.42 -4.36 -17.55
N SER A 130 -5.28 -5.38 -17.66
CA SER A 130 -6.57 -5.26 -18.34
C SER A 130 -7.65 -4.87 -17.33
N ILE A 131 -8.37 -3.81 -17.67
CA ILE A 131 -9.45 -3.23 -16.88
C ILE A 131 -10.75 -3.49 -17.65
N GLN A 132 -11.59 -4.35 -17.08
CA GLN A 132 -12.82 -4.78 -17.73
C GLN A 132 -13.96 -4.85 -16.71
N CYS A 133 -15.16 -4.51 -17.14
CA CYS A 133 -16.37 -4.62 -16.34
C CYS A 133 -17.17 -5.86 -16.75
N GLU A 134 -17.63 -6.62 -15.77
CA GLU A 134 -18.56 -7.74 -15.94
C GLU A 134 -19.82 -7.47 -15.10
N ASP A 135 -20.92 -8.19 -15.40
CA ASP A 135 -22.20 -8.14 -14.67
C ASP A 135 -22.82 -6.73 -14.49
N TYR A 136 -22.51 -5.82 -15.41
CA TYR A 136 -23.10 -4.49 -15.44
C TYR A 136 -24.57 -4.52 -15.85
N GLY A 137 -25.30 -3.49 -15.45
CA GLY A 137 -26.72 -3.32 -15.81
C GLY A 137 -26.88 -2.87 -17.27
N GLU A 138 -27.82 -1.94 -17.49
CA GLU A 138 -28.11 -1.45 -18.85
C GLU A 138 -26.98 -0.61 -19.45
N MET A 139 -26.13 0.00 -18.60
CA MET A 139 -25.02 0.85 -19.03
C MET A 139 -23.68 0.40 -18.42
N PRO A 140 -22.70 -0.01 -19.25
CA PRO A 140 -21.34 -0.26 -18.80
C PRO A 140 -20.63 1.04 -18.44
N PRO A 141 -19.72 1.02 -17.46
CA PRO A 141 -18.86 2.15 -17.16
C PRO A 141 -17.87 2.42 -18.30
N ILE A 142 -17.25 3.59 -18.24
CA ILE A 142 -16.14 3.98 -19.11
C ILE A 142 -14.87 4.14 -18.26
N LEU A 143 -13.70 3.95 -18.86
CA LEU A 143 -12.43 4.26 -18.22
C LEU A 143 -11.95 5.65 -18.65
N HIS A 144 -11.49 6.44 -17.68
CA HIS A 144 -10.82 7.71 -17.94
C HIS A 144 -9.35 7.48 -18.28
N TYR A 145 -8.85 8.15 -19.30
CA TYR A 145 -7.44 8.14 -19.69
C TYR A 145 -6.95 9.57 -19.96
N ARG A 146 -5.63 9.75 -19.92
CA ARG A 146 -4.97 11.05 -20.11
C ARG A 146 -3.76 10.90 -21.00
N SER A 147 -3.18 12.03 -21.39
CA SER A 147 -1.92 12.02 -22.14
C SER A 147 -0.79 11.42 -21.30
N LEU A 148 -0.01 10.52 -21.90
CA LEU A 148 1.19 9.95 -21.27
C LEU A 148 2.31 10.99 -21.20
N SER A 149 2.51 11.75 -22.29
CA SER A 149 3.59 12.72 -22.41
C SER A 149 3.52 13.80 -21.32
N GLY A 150 4.56 13.82 -20.49
CA GLY A 150 4.74 14.78 -19.40
C GLY A 150 3.83 14.61 -18.18
N ASN A 151 2.89 13.66 -18.19
CA ASN A 151 1.83 13.62 -17.18
C ASN A 151 1.41 12.24 -16.68
N GLY A 152 1.73 11.14 -17.36
CA GLY A 152 1.44 9.79 -16.86
C GLY A 152 2.47 9.29 -15.84
N PRO A 153 2.15 8.22 -15.07
CA PRO A 153 3.15 7.45 -14.36
C PRO A 153 4.30 7.08 -15.29
N SER A 154 5.55 7.30 -14.90
CA SER A 154 6.72 6.96 -15.74
C SER A 154 6.89 5.46 -15.99
N GLU A 155 6.07 4.65 -15.34
CA GLU A 155 5.98 3.19 -15.47
C GLU A 155 5.10 2.78 -16.65
N ASN A 156 4.19 3.66 -17.07
CA ASN A 156 3.25 3.36 -18.14
C ASN A 156 3.92 3.46 -19.50
N LEU A 157 3.61 2.48 -20.34
CA LEU A 157 3.99 2.42 -21.74
C LEU A 157 2.73 2.65 -22.58
N HIS A 158 2.37 1.72 -23.45
CA HIS A 158 1.20 1.87 -24.31
C HIS A 158 -0.11 1.65 -23.56
N PHE A 159 -1.14 2.38 -23.97
CA PHE A 159 -2.51 2.18 -23.54
C PHE A 159 -3.34 1.69 -24.73
N TYR A 160 -4.10 0.63 -24.51
CA TYR A 160 -4.91 -0.03 -25.53
C TYR A 160 -6.39 0.04 -25.14
N TYR A 161 -7.25 0.18 -26.14
CA TYR A 161 -8.68 -0.06 -26.00
C TYR A 161 -9.07 -1.12 -27.02
N GLY A 162 -9.31 -2.33 -26.52
CA GLY A 162 -9.39 -3.53 -27.36
C GLY A 162 -8.09 -3.74 -28.16
N PRO A 163 -8.16 -3.94 -29.49
CA PRO A 163 -6.98 -4.17 -30.31
C PRO A 163 -6.25 -2.88 -30.73
N VAL A 164 -6.76 -1.70 -30.37
CA VAL A 164 -6.27 -0.41 -30.85
C VAL A 164 -5.38 0.25 -29.79
N VAL A 165 -4.16 0.62 -30.18
CA VAL A 165 -3.28 1.48 -29.38
C VAL A 165 -3.81 2.91 -29.46
N ILE A 166 -4.01 3.54 -28.31
CA ILE A 166 -4.29 4.98 -28.24
C ILE A 166 -2.96 5.69 -28.08
N GLU A 167 -2.55 6.41 -29.12
CA GLU A 167 -1.29 7.15 -29.15
C GLU A 167 -1.23 8.19 -28.03
N ASP A 168 -0.05 8.28 -27.39
CA ASP A 168 0.21 9.19 -26.27
C ASP A 168 -0.83 9.09 -25.14
N ALA A 169 -1.35 7.91 -24.83
CA ALA A 169 -2.34 7.73 -23.77
C ALA A 169 -1.85 6.86 -22.62
N SER A 170 -2.40 7.14 -21.45
CA SER A 170 -2.25 6.38 -20.22
C SER A 170 -3.62 6.33 -19.54
N ALA A 171 -4.03 5.17 -19.04
CA ALA A 171 -5.14 5.10 -18.11
C ALA A 171 -4.95 6.15 -16.99
N ASN A 172 -6.03 6.75 -16.52
CA ASN A 172 -5.97 7.57 -15.33
C ASN A 172 -5.84 6.64 -14.12
N ILE A 173 -4.58 6.35 -13.78
CA ILE A 173 -4.17 5.29 -12.88
C ILE A 173 -3.17 5.80 -11.86
N ARG A 174 -3.16 5.18 -10.69
CA ARG A 174 -2.22 5.44 -9.61
C ARG A 174 -1.69 4.13 -9.06
N TYR A 175 -0.38 3.96 -9.03
CA TYR A 175 0.26 2.82 -8.36
C TYR A 175 0.72 3.23 -6.96
N ILE A 176 0.38 2.42 -5.96
CA ILE A 176 0.85 2.59 -4.58
C ILE A 176 1.74 1.40 -4.25
N TYR A 177 3.04 1.64 -4.15
CA TYR A 177 4.06 0.63 -3.86
C TYR A 177 4.40 0.60 -2.37
N LYS A 178 4.72 -0.59 -1.85
CA LYS A 178 5.38 -0.73 -0.54
C LYS A 178 6.89 -0.88 -0.74
N ILE A 179 7.64 0.12 -0.32
CA ILE A 179 9.11 0.11 -0.44
C ILE A 179 9.77 -0.12 0.92
N PRO A 180 10.95 -0.76 0.98
CA PRO A 180 11.72 -0.82 2.21
C PRO A 180 12.02 0.59 2.74
N LEU A 181 12.03 0.75 4.07
CA LEU A 181 12.43 1.99 4.70
C LEU A 181 13.86 2.35 4.29
N ASN A 182 14.09 3.63 3.99
CA ASN A 182 15.42 4.12 3.71
C ASN A 182 16.27 4.15 5.01
N PRO A 183 17.62 4.20 4.92
CA PRO A 183 18.48 4.19 6.11
C PRO A 183 18.20 5.30 7.11
N VAL A 184 17.76 6.48 6.65
CA VAL A 184 17.43 7.62 7.52
C VAL A 184 16.15 7.33 8.32
N GLN A 185 15.13 6.75 7.68
CA GLN A 185 13.89 6.32 8.34
C GLN A 185 14.17 5.21 9.34
N ILE A 186 15.00 4.21 8.99
CA ILE A 186 15.42 3.16 9.91
C ILE A 186 16.09 3.76 11.14
N LEU A 187 17.08 4.65 10.96
CA LEU A 187 17.76 5.32 12.08
C LEU A 187 16.81 6.14 12.96
N PHE A 188 15.82 6.81 12.36
CA PHE A 188 14.81 7.54 13.10
C PHE A 188 13.99 6.62 13.99
N TYR A 189 13.46 5.51 13.44
CA TYR A 189 12.69 4.53 14.20
C TYR A 189 13.54 3.85 15.28
N ASP A 190 14.77 3.47 14.97
CA ASP A 190 15.69 2.86 15.94
C ASP A 190 15.98 3.79 17.11
N SER A 191 16.17 5.08 16.84
CA SER A 191 16.38 6.12 17.85
C SER A 191 15.14 6.31 18.73
N LEU A 192 13.95 6.30 18.13
CA LEU A 192 12.69 6.41 18.85
C LEU A 192 12.44 5.20 19.76
N ILE A 193 12.68 3.99 19.24
CA ILE A 193 12.58 2.73 19.99
C ILE A 193 13.55 2.74 21.18
N LEU A 194 14.80 3.18 20.96
CA LEU A 194 15.79 3.29 22.03
C LEU A 194 15.33 4.26 23.12
N LEU A 195 14.86 5.45 22.72
CA LEU A 195 14.41 6.49 23.65
C LEU A 195 13.24 5.99 24.51
N LEU A 196 12.24 5.36 23.89
CA LEU A 196 11.11 4.76 24.59
C LEU A 196 11.55 3.64 25.53
N GLY A 197 12.50 2.82 25.09
CA GLY A 197 13.12 1.78 25.92
C GLY A 197 13.80 2.32 27.18
N VAL A 198 14.58 3.40 27.04
CA VAL A 198 15.26 4.07 28.17
C VAL A 198 14.24 4.67 29.14
N ILE A 199 13.19 5.33 28.63
CA ILE A 199 12.12 5.90 29.46
C ILE A 199 11.43 4.79 30.26
N ALA A 200 11.00 3.71 29.60
CA ALA A 200 10.35 2.57 30.25
C ALA A 200 11.26 1.92 31.30
N TYR A 201 12.53 1.72 30.98
CA TYR A 201 13.52 1.18 31.90
C TYR A 201 13.71 2.06 33.16
N SER A 202 13.77 3.38 32.97
CA SER A 202 13.90 4.36 34.05
C SER A 202 12.67 4.37 34.98
N LEU A 203 11.46 4.33 34.41
CA LEU A 203 10.21 4.27 35.18
C LEU A 203 10.09 2.99 36.02
N LEU A 204 10.48 1.84 35.47
CA LEU A 204 10.53 0.58 36.21
C LEU A 204 11.57 0.61 37.34
N GLY A 205 12.68 1.33 37.16
CA GLY A 205 13.67 1.55 38.20
C GLY A 205 13.19 2.43 39.35
N LYS A 206 12.37 3.45 39.07
CA LYS A 206 11.75 4.30 40.12
C LYS A 206 10.72 3.54 40.95
N ASN A 207 9.88 2.72 40.32
CA ASN A 207 8.84 1.95 41.03
C ASN A 207 9.40 0.84 41.94
N GLY A 208 10.55 0.24 41.57
CA GLY A 208 11.25 -0.73 42.43
C GLY A 208 11.88 -0.11 43.68
N ARG A 209 12.36 1.14 43.60
CA ARG A 209 12.98 1.86 44.73
C ARG A 209 11.94 2.34 45.75
N GLY A 210 10.80 2.88 45.27
CA GLY A 210 9.73 3.35 46.14
C GLY A 210 8.98 2.24 46.90
N SER A 211 9.08 0.98 46.45
CA SER A 211 8.52 -0.18 47.15
C SER A 211 9.45 -0.69 48.26
N GLU A 212 10.77 -0.66 48.07
CA GLU A 212 11.75 -1.01 49.12
C GLU A 212 11.77 -0.01 50.29
N GLU A 213 11.58 1.29 50.04
CA GLU A 213 11.49 2.30 51.11
C GLU A 213 10.22 2.17 51.98
N ARG A 214 9.09 1.75 51.39
CA ARG A 214 7.83 1.54 52.14
C ARG A 214 7.86 0.28 53.00
N GLU A 215 8.57 -0.76 52.59
CA GLU A 215 8.74 -1.98 53.40
C GLU A 215 9.71 -1.78 54.58
N SER A 216 10.73 -0.92 54.46
CA SER A 216 11.65 -0.66 55.57
C SER A 216 10.99 0.18 56.68
N PHE A 217 10.12 1.12 56.33
CA PHE A 217 9.34 1.89 57.30
C PHE A 217 8.23 1.08 58.01
N GLY A 218 7.72 0.02 57.39
CA GLY A 218 6.71 -0.86 57.99
C GLY A 218 7.28 -1.88 59.00
N LYS A 219 8.60 -2.12 59.00
CA LYS A 219 9.27 -3.10 59.88
C LYS A 219 9.81 -2.52 61.19
N ASN A 220 9.81 -1.19 61.33
CA ASN A 220 10.25 -0.47 62.55
C ASN A 220 9.07 -0.04 63.45
N ARG A 221 7.92 -0.70 63.35
CA ARG A 221 6.81 -0.62 64.31
C ARG A 221 6.52 -2.01 64.84
#